data_AF-A0A920QD52-F1
#
_entry.id   AF-A0A920QD52-F1
#
_cell.length_a   1.000
_cell.length_b   1.000
_cell.length_c   1.000
_cell.angle_alpha   90.00
_cell.angle_beta   90.00
_cell.angle_gamma   90.00
#
_symmetry.space_group_name_H-M   'P 1'
#
loop_
_entity.id
_entity.type
_entity.pdbx_description
1 polymer ?
#
loop_
_entity_poly.entity_id
_entity_poly.type
_entity_poly.pdbx_seq_one_letter_code
_entity_poly.pdbx_strand_id
1 'polypeptide(L)'
;MAGLFIGHNPVVIVRQSGGRRITVHRSRERQVYDGPLIIMLNRYSASASEILAGALHDYQRAILVGDATTFGKGTVQNIFQLPEGYGALKVTIAQFYRVSGWSTQHRGVESSVVLPSLNNVRELASLH
;
A
#
# COMPACT_ATOMS: atom_id res chain seq x y z
N MET A 1 6.02 -9.03 8.12
CA MET A 1 6.20 -9.21 6.65
C MET A 1 7.31 -8.33 6.10
N ALA A 2 7.13 -7.01 5.91
CA ALA A 2 8.17 -6.17 5.27
C ALA A 2 9.56 -6.30 5.93
N GLY A 3 9.64 -6.31 7.26
CA GLY A 3 10.92 -6.44 7.98
C GLY A 3 11.70 -7.72 7.74
N LEU A 4 11.07 -8.78 7.22
CA LEU A 4 11.81 -9.99 6.82
C LEU A 4 12.79 -9.70 5.67
N PHE A 5 12.57 -8.61 4.92
CA PHE A 5 13.36 -8.21 3.77
C PHE A 5 14.10 -6.88 3.95
N ILE A 6 13.62 -6.00 4.85
CA ILE A 6 14.22 -4.67 5.11
C ILE A 6 14.60 -4.44 6.58
N GLY A 7 14.50 -5.45 7.45
CA GLY A 7 14.82 -5.34 8.87
C GLY A 7 13.98 -4.27 9.61
N HIS A 8 14.63 -3.51 10.49
CA HIS A 8 14.00 -2.50 11.34
C HIS A 8 13.63 -1.18 10.65
N ASN A 9 13.76 -1.12 9.33
CA ASN A 9 13.45 0.07 8.57
C ASN A 9 11.96 0.46 8.68
N PRO A 10 11.65 1.76 8.58
CA PRO A 10 10.29 2.24 8.37
C PRO A 10 9.58 1.51 7.24
N VAL A 11 8.29 1.22 7.43
CA VAL A 11 7.45 0.52 6.45
C VAL A 11 6.36 1.45 5.92
N VAL A 12 5.70 2.18 6.82
CA VAL A 12 4.58 3.05 6.45
C VAL A 12 4.43 4.19 7.45
N ILE A 13 4.01 5.33 6.95
CA ILE A 13 3.66 6.49 7.75
C ILE A 13 2.13 6.62 7.75
N VAL A 14 1.54 6.72 8.93
CA VAL A 14 0.09 6.91 9.11
C VAL A 14 -0.14 8.31 9.64
N ARG A 15 -0.92 9.10 8.89
CA ARG A 15 -1.34 10.45 9.31
C ARG A 15 -2.83 10.44 9.60
N GLN A 16 -3.20 10.77 10.82
CA GLN A 16 -4.61 10.87 11.21
C GLN A 16 -5.30 12.09 10.60
N SER A 17 -6.59 11.96 10.31
CA SER A 17 -7.46 13.06 9.88
C SER A 17 -7.39 14.21 10.90
N GLY A 18 -7.23 15.44 10.41
CA GLY A 18 -7.00 16.63 11.25
C GLY A 18 -5.53 16.87 11.63
N GLY A 19 -4.58 16.05 11.16
CA GLY A 19 -3.14 16.30 11.27
C GLY A 19 -2.54 16.14 12.69
N ARG A 20 -3.36 15.82 13.69
CA ARG A 20 -2.96 15.75 15.11
C ARG A 20 -1.92 14.68 15.43
N ARG A 21 -1.76 13.65 14.58
CA ARG A 21 -0.81 12.57 14.83
C ARG A 21 -0.24 11.98 13.55
N ILE A 22 1.08 11.92 13.49
CA ILE A 22 1.85 11.20 12.47
C ILE A 22 2.57 10.06 13.17
N THR A 23 2.36 8.83 12.72
CA THR A 23 2.98 7.63 13.28
C THR A 23 3.81 6.94 12.20
N VAL A 24 5.08 6.68 12.49
CA VAL A 24 5.97 5.91 11.61
C VAL A 24 6.02 4.48 12.13
N HIS A 25 5.48 3.54 11.35
CA HIS A 25 5.52 2.12 11.67
C HIS A 25 6.81 1.51 11.14
N ARG A 26 7.51 0.78 12.02
CA ARG A 26 8.75 0.04 11.74
C ARG A 26 8.54 -1.42 12.05
N SER A 27 9.26 -2.30 11.36
CA SER A 27 9.26 -3.71 11.75
C SER A 27 10.15 -3.96 12.97
N ARG A 28 9.76 -4.92 13.80
CA ARG A 28 10.59 -5.44 14.90
C ARG A 28 11.38 -6.68 14.50
N GLU A 29 11.17 -7.17 13.27
CA GLU A 29 11.88 -8.33 12.75
C GLU A 29 13.28 -7.93 12.29
N ARG A 30 14.24 -8.83 12.48
CA ARG A 30 15.50 -8.78 11.75
C ARG A 30 15.26 -9.21 10.31
N GLN A 31 16.11 -8.74 9.40
CA GLN A 31 16.08 -9.23 8.03
C GLN A 31 16.44 -10.72 8.03
N VAL A 32 15.62 -11.52 7.35
CA VAL A 32 15.76 -12.98 7.24
C VAL A 32 16.17 -13.37 5.81
N TYR A 33 15.83 -12.57 4.81
CA TYR A 33 16.19 -12.82 3.41
C TYR A 33 16.77 -11.56 2.75
N ASP A 34 17.94 -11.70 2.15
CA ASP A 34 18.70 -10.65 1.46
C ASP A 34 18.92 -10.92 -0.04
N GLY A 35 18.61 -12.13 -0.52
CA GLY A 35 18.70 -12.50 -1.93
C GLY A 35 17.70 -11.78 -2.86
N PRO A 36 17.79 -12.01 -4.18
CA PRO A 36 16.90 -11.40 -5.16
C PRO A 36 15.41 -11.64 -4.85
N LEU A 37 14.58 -10.61 -5.02
CA LEU A 37 13.16 -10.66 -4.69
C LEU A 37 12.32 -10.00 -5.79
N ILE A 38 11.29 -10.71 -6.23
CA ILE A 38 10.25 -10.21 -7.12
C ILE A 38 8.93 -10.24 -6.36
N ILE A 39 8.11 -9.21 -6.53
CA ILE A 39 6.72 -9.18 -6.04
C ILE A 39 5.81 -9.08 -7.24
N MET A 40 4.89 -10.03 -7.35
CA MET A 40 3.84 -9.99 -8.36
C MET A 40 2.61 -9.27 -7.82
N LEU A 41 2.07 -8.33 -8.60
CA LEU A 41 0.93 -7.51 -8.24
C LEU A 41 -0.10 -7.46 -9.37
N ASN A 42 -1.33 -7.09 -9.03
CA ASN A 42 -2.38 -6.81 -10.00
C ASN A 42 -3.24 -5.63 -9.54
N ARG A 43 -4.19 -5.20 -10.37
CA ARG A 43 -5.09 -4.07 -10.10
C ARG A 43 -5.95 -4.26 -8.85
N TYR A 44 -6.16 -5.49 -8.40
CA TYR A 44 -6.92 -5.81 -7.19
C TYR A 44 -6.06 -5.80 -5.92
N SER A 45 -4.75 -5.70 -6.05
CA SER A 45 -3.84 -5.55 -4.91
C SER A 45 -4.11 -4.20 -4.25
N ALA A 46 -4.50 -4.21 -2.98
CA ALA A 46 -4.95 -3.01 -2.26
C ALA A 46 -4.48 -2.99 -0.81
N SER A 47 -4.41 -1.79 -0.21
CA SER A 47 -4.18 -1.59 1.22
C SER A 47 -2.85 -2.21 1.70
N ALA A 48 -2.87 -3.25 2.54
CA ALA A 48 -1.67 -3.85 3.12
C ALA A 48 -0.67 -4.35 2.05
N SER A 49 -1.17 -4.86 0.92
CA SER A 49 -0.32 -5.29 -0.20
C SER A 49 0.42 -4.12 -0.84
N GLU A 50 -0.25 -2.97 -0.98
CA GLU A 50 0.35 -1.74 -1.51
C GLU A 50 1.39 -1.16 -0.55
N ILE A 51 1.14 -1.25 0.76
CA ILE A 51 2.12 -0.84 1.77
C ILE A 51 3.38 -1.70 1.67
N LEU A 52 3.23 -3.03 1.58
CA LEU A 52 4.36 -3.94 1.47
C LEU A 52 5.15 -3.70 0.18
N ALA A 53 4.46 -3.67 -0.97
CA ALA A 53 5.08 -3.44 -2.26
C ALA A 53 5.76 -2.07 -2.35
N GLY A 54 5.08 -1.01 -1.89
CA GLY A 54 5.62 0.34 -1.87
C GLY A 54 6.87 0.46 -1.01
N ALA A 55 6.87 -0.12 0.19
CA ALA A 55 8.04 -0.14 1.06
C ALA A 55 9.21 -0.88 0.41
N LEU A 56 8.98 -2.10 -0.12
CA LEU A 56 10.05 -2.88 -0.75
C LEU A 56 10.56 -2.24 -2.04
N HIS A 57 9.71 -1.52 -2.78
CA HIS A 57 10.12 -0.71 -3.91
C HIS A 57 10.95 0.51 -3.50
N ASP A 58 10.51 1.26 -2.46
CA ASP A 58 11.22 2.45 -1.97
C ASP A 58 12.65 2.13 -1.50
N TYR A 59 12.84 0.96 -0.87
CA TYR A 59 14.16 0.48 -0.45
C TYR A 59 14.95 -0.21 -1.56
N GLN A 60 14.45 -0.21 -2.80
CA GLN A 60 15.03 -0.96 -3.93
C GLN A 60 15.26 -2.45 -3.60
N ARG A 61 14.42 -2.99 -2.71
CA ARG A 61 14.56 -4.35 -2.17
C ARG A 61 13.90 -5.40 -3.06
N ALA A 62 12.89 -5.02 -3.84
CA ALA A 62 12.20 -5.92 -4.75
C ALA A 62 11.88 -5.25 -6.08
N ILE A 63 11.87 -6.04 -7.15
CA ILE A 63 11.32 -5.64 -8.46
C ILE A 63 9.82 -5.95 -8.44
N LEU A 64 8.99 -4.96 -8.79
CA LEU A 64 7.55 -5.14 -8.88
C LEU A 64 7.15 -5.52 -10.30
N VAL A 65 6.34 -6.57 -10.44
CA VAL A 65 5.93 -7.12 -11.74
C VAL A 65 4.42 -7.36 -11.76
N GLY A 66 3.75 -7.05 -12.87
CA GLY A 66 2.33 -7.39 -13.04
C GLY A 66 1.52 -6.31 -13.77
N ASP A 67 0.32 -6.02 -13.30
CA ASP A 67 -0.48 -4.92 -13.87
C ASP A 67 0.26 -3.57 -13.72
N ALA A 68 -0.07 -2.58 -14.56
CA ALA A 68 0.61 -1.29 -14.59
C ALA A 68 0.61 -0.61 -13.22
N THR A 69 -0.55 -0.64 -12.54
CA THR A 69 -0.75 -0.08 -11.22
C THR A 69 -1.63 -0.99 -10.36
N THR A 70 -1.42 -0.90 -9.05
CA THR A 70 -2.31 -1.49 -8.03
C THR A 70 -3.53 -0.60 -7.76
N PHE A 71 -4.41 -0.99 -6.84
CA PHE A 71 -5.74 -0.37 -6.72
C PHE A 71 -5.73 1.13 -6.36
N GLY A 72 -4.81 1.59 -5.51
CA GLY A 72 -4.74 2.97 -5.03
C GLY A 72 -5.47 3.23 -3.71
N LYS A 73 -5.56 2.24 -2.81
CA LYS A 73 -6.24 2.40 -1.51
C LYS A 73 -5.28 2.89 -0.44
N GLY A 74 -5.11 4.21 -0.36
CA GLY A 74 -4.24 4.89 0.60
C GLY A 74 -4.94 5.36 1.89
N THR A 75 -6.10 4.82 2.26
CA THR A 75 -6.87 5.27 3.44
C THR A 75 -7.08 4.18 4.48
N VAL A 76 -7.07 4.59 5.76
CA VAL A 76 -7.48 3.76 6.89
C VAL A 76 -8.95 4.05 7.17
N GLN A 77 -9.76 3.00 7.17
CA GLN A 77 -11.16 3.07 7.55
C GLN A 77 -11.33 2.35 8.89
N ASN A 78 -12.07 2.97 9.81
CA ASN A 78 -12.50 2.35 11.05
C ASN A 78 -14.01 2.08 10.99
N ILE A 79 -14.44 0.99 11.61
CA ILE A 79 -15.85 0.64 11.72
C ILE A 79 -16.29 0.97 13.14
N PHE A 80 -17.31 1.80 13.25
CA PHE A 80 -17.94 2.16 14.52
C PHE A 80 -19.30 1.48 14.57
N GLN A 81 -19.48 0.55 15.49
CA GLN A 81 -20.79 -0.05 15.76
C GLN A 81 -21.71 1.00 16.37
N LEU A 82 -22.91 1.13 15.80
CA LEU A 82 -23.95 1.97 16.38
C LEU A 82 -24.65 1.21 17.51
N PRO A 83 -25.16 1.92 18.54
CA PRO A 83 -25.96 1.29 19.60
C PRO A 83 -27.15 0.52 19.03
N GLU A 84 -27.68 -0.42 19.83
CA GLU A 84 -29.00 -1.05 19.59
C GLU A 84 -29.19 -1.74 18.23
N GLY A 85 -28.11 -2.14 17.56
CA GLY A 85 -28.20 -2.89 16.31
C GLY A 85 -28.56 -2.03 15.09
N TYR A 86 -28.45 -0.70 15.17
CA TYR A 86 -28.65 0.23 14.04
C TYR A 86 -27.59 0.12 12.93
N GLY A 87 -26.76 -0.93 12.95
CA GLY A 87 -25.72 -1.19 11.97
C GLY A 87 -24.36 -0.62 12.38
N ALA A 88 -23.52 -0.32 11.40
CA ALA A 88 -22.17 0.15 11.63
C ALA A 88 -21.79 1.24 10.63
N LEU A 89 -21.09 2.26 11.14
CA LEU A 89 -20.57 3.35 10.34
C LEU A 89 -19.11 3.06 9.96
N LYS A 90 -18.80 3.13 8.67
CA LYS A 90 -17.43 3.00 8.17
C LYS A 90 -16.88 4.38 7.85
N VAL A 91 -15.90 4.84 8.64
CA VAL A 91 -15.34 6.19 8.52
C VAL A 91 -13.87 6.14 8.18
N THR A 92 -13.43 7.00 7.26
CA THR A 92 -12.02 7.22 6.98
C THR A 92 -11.39 8.07 8.09
N ILE A 93 -10.41 7.51 8.80
CA ILE A 93 -9.80 8.14 9.98
C ILE A 93 -8.33 8.56 9.78
N ALA A 94 -7.68 8.05 8.72
CA ALA A 94 -6.29 8.34 8.42
C ALA A 94 -5.93 8.05 6.97
N GLN A 95 -4.76 8.55 6.56
CA GLN A 95 -4.13 8.27 5.27
C GLN A 95 -2.77 7.58 5.48
N PHE A 96 -2.44 6.67 4.56
CA PHE A 96 -1.15 6.04 4.45
C PHE A 96 -0.24 6.84 3.51
N TYR A 97 1.02 6.95 3.93
CA TYR A 97 2.10 7.51 3.15
C TYR A 97 3.26 6.52 3.14
N ARG A 98 3.90 6.41 1.97
CA ARG A 98 5.14 5.68 1.76
C ARG A 98 6.28 6.35 2.52
N VAL A 99 7.35 5.59 2.74
CA VAL A 99 8.56 6.11 3.38
C VAL A 99 9.26 7.17 2.53
N SER A 100 9.06 7.12 1.21
CA SER A 100 9.46 8.16 0.26
C SER A 100 8.60 9.44 0.33
N GLY A 101 7.55 9.47 1.17
CA GLY A 101 6.64 10.60 1.32
C GLY A 101 5.44 10.60 0.36
N TRP A 102 5.44 9.73 -0.65
CA TRP A 102 4.34 9.61 -1.60
C TRP A 102 3.12 8.92 -0.99
N SER A 103 1.92 9.39 -1.31
CA SER A 103 0.70 8.64 -0.98
C SER A 103 0.39 7.62 -2.09
N THR A 104 -0.10 6.45 -1.71
CA THR A 104 -0.65 5.47 -2.67
C THR A 104 -2.08 5.81 -3.07
N GLN A 105 -2.71 6.80 -2.46
CA GLN A 105 -4.09 7.16 -2.75
C GLN A 105 -4.25 7.58 -4.23
N HIS A 106 -5.23 7.01 -4.92
CA HIS A 106 -5.56 7.21 -6.35
C HIS A 106 -4.55 6.69 -7.38
N ARG A 107 -3.24 6.60 -7.06
CA ARG A 107 -2.23 6.10 -8.00
C ARG A 107 -1.79 4.65 -7.76
N GLY A 108 -1.96 4.17 -6.53
CA GLY A 108 -1.42 2.89 -6.10
C GLY A 108 0.11 2.86 -6.10
N VAL A 109 0.62 1.66 -6.30
CA VAL A 109 2.03 1.34 -6.52
C VAL A 109 2.19 0.88 -7.97
N GLU A 110 3.12 1.52 -8.68
CA GLU A 110 3.48 1.21 -10.06
C GLU A 110 4.38 -0.02 -10.13
N SER A 111 4.16 -0.86 -11.14
CA SER A 111 5.03 -2.00 -11.41
C SER A 111 6.28 -1.55 -12.16
N SER A 112 7.45 -2.08 -11.78
CA SER A 112 8.71 -1.88 -12.49
C SER A 112 8.72 -2.58 -13.85
N VAL A 113 8.04 -3.73 -13.95
CA VAL A 113 7.83 -4.47 -15.20
C VAL A 113 6.34 -4.73 -15.39
N VAL A 114 5.76 -4.13 -16.42
CA VAL A 114 4.34 -4.29 -16.74
C VAL A 114 4.14 -5.51 -17.62
N LEU A 115 3.26 -6.41 -17.19
CA LEU A 115 2.81 -7.55 -17.97
C LEU A 115 1.54 -7.19 -18.74
N PRO A 116 1.35 -7.71 -19.96
CA PRO A 116 0.10 -7.54 -20.70
C PRO A 116 -1.09 -8.08 -19.91
N SER A 117 -2.11 -7.25 -19.68
CA SER A 117 -3.31 -7.64 -18.94
C SER A 117 -4.53 -6.82 -19.37
N LEU A 118 -5.72 -7.41 -19.24
CA LEU A 118 -6.99 -6.73 -19.54
C LEU A 118 -7.25 -5.53 -18.62
N ASN A 119 -6.69 -5.54 -17.40
CA ASN A 119 -6.87 -4.44 -16.46
C ASN A 119 -6.15 -3.18 -16.93
N ASN A 120 -5.00 -3.31 -17.62
CA ASN A 120 -4.24 -2.19 -18.15
C ASN A 120 -4.97 -1.50 -19.31
N VAL A 121 -5.71 -2.26 -20.12
CA VAL A 121 -6.43 -1.73 -21.29
C VAL A 121 -7.68 -0.93 -20.87
N ARG A 122 -8.36 -1.38 -19.81
CA ARG A 122 -9.57 -0.70 -19.29
C ARG A 122 -9.29 0.70 -18.73
N GLU A 123 -8.07 0.94 -18.25
CA GLU A 123 -7.66 2.26 -17.74
C GLU A 123 -7.55 3.30 -18.88
N LEU A 124 -6.99 2.92 -20.03
CA LEU A 124 -6.94 3.75 -21.24
C LEU A 124 -8.34 4.10 -21.77
N ALA A 125 -9.29 3.16 -21.66
CA ALA A 125 -10.67 3.37 -22.09
C ALA A 125 -11.47 4.29 -21.15
N SER A 126 -11.09 4.40 -19.87
CA SER A 126 -11.75 5.28 -18.90
C SER A 126 -11.28 6.75 -18.95
N LEU A 127 -10.32 7.07 -19.81
CA LEU A 127 -9.77 8.41 -20.05
C LEU A 127 -10.34 9.09 -21.31
N HIS A 128 -11.38 8.51 -21.93
CA HIS A 128 -12.16 9.07 -23.02
C HIS A 128 -13.66 9.04 -22.67
#